data_AF-A0A7S3FU78-F1
#
_entry.id   AF-A0A7S3FU78-F1
#
_cell.length_a   1.000
_cell.length_b   1.000
_cell.length_c   1.000
_cell.angle_alpha   90.00
_cell.angle_beta   90.00
_cell.angle_gamma   90.00
#
_symmetry.space_group_name_H-M   'P 1'
#
loop_
_entity.id
_entity.type
_entity.pdbx_description
1 polymer ?
#
loop_
_entity_poly.entity_id
_entity_poly.type
_entity_poly.pdbx_seq_one_letter_code
_entity_poly.pdbx_strand_id
1 'polypeptide(L)'
;MGRLLALFNTTVVANEFSFEKVTDPESGAHDLLISDFDRGNILHCMNKNSFLKENAREKMESRLRKNVILMGDIVEDSQMVGDPDHETVVRVGYLNDSKTDTEVLERYKDTFDVVVTGDGPLLPVNLLLMHASGRQDQVERMVRGAETLDQ
;
A
#
# COMPACT_ATOMS: atom_id res chain seq x y z
N MET A 1 21.27 10.72 16.12
CA MET A 1 20.50 9.71 15.38
C MET A 1 20.05 8.53 16.27
N GLY A 2 19.71 8.75 17.54
CA GLY A 2 19.39 7.68 18.51
C GLY A 2 18.02 7.79 19.19
N ARG A 3 17.18 8.75 18.77
CA ARG A 3 15.85 9.00 19.37
C ARG A 3 14.66 8.61 18.48
N LEU A 4 14.87 8.27 17.21
CA LEU A 4 13.78 7.84 16.33
C LEU A 4 13.42 6.35 16.51
N LEU A 5 14.40 5.50 16.86
CA LEU A 5 14.21 4.06 17.05
C LEU A 5 13.38 3.72 18.29
N ALA A 6 13.26 4.62 19.26
CA ALA A 6 12.48 4.42 20.47
C ALA A 6 10.97 4.64 20.27
N LEU A 7 10.53 5.18 19.13
CA LEU A 7 9.11 5.50 18.87
C LEU A 7 8.29 4.32 18.34
N PHE A 8 8.94 3.22 17.93
CA PHE A 8 8.28 2.08 17.35
C PHE A 8 8.89 0.80 17.92
N ASN A 9 8.29 0.26 18.99
CA ASN A 9 8.47 -1.14 19.36
C ASN A 9 7.73 -2.04 18.34
N THR A 10 8.06 -1.87 17.06
CA THR A 10 7.35 -2.44 15.93
C THR A 10 8.40 -2.96 14.97
N THR A 11 8.45 -4.28 14.80
CA THR A 11 9.26 -4.91 13.77
C THR A 11 8.57 -4.69 12.42
N VAL A 12 9.16 -3.85 11.58
CA VAL A 12 8.72 -3.66 10.19
C VAL A 12 9.44 -4.70 9.34
N VAL A 13 8.67 -5.55 8.66
CA VAL A 13 9.17 -6.48 7.64
C VAL A 13 8.62 -5.98 6.30
N ALA A 14 9.51 -5.83 5.31
CA ALA A 14 9.15 -5.43 3.95
C ALA A 14 9.55 -6.54 2.97
N ASN A 15 8.93 -6.54 1.80
CA ASN A 15 9.36 -7.42 0.70
C ASN A 15 10.74 -6.97 0.19
N GLU A 16 11.61 -7.92 -0.09
CA GLU A 16 12.88 -7.67 -0.76
C GLU A 16 12.68 -7.81 -2.28
N PHE A 17 12.86 -6.70 -3.01
CA PHE A 17 12.81 -6.69 -4.47
C PHE A 17 14.22 -6.83 -5.03
N SER A 18 14.40 -7.74 -5.99
CA SER A 18 15.64 -7.85 -6.77
C SER A 18 15.53 -7.02 -8.04
N PHE A 19 16.62 -6.42 -8.48
CA PHE A 19 16.67 -5.60 -9.70
C PHE A 19 17.70 -6.15 -10.68
N GLU A 20 17.33 -6.23 -11.95
CA GLU A 20 18.22 -6.58 -13.05
C GLU A 20 18.58 -5.30 -13.80
N LYS A 21 19.87 -5.14 -14.05
CA LYS A 21 20.38 -4.02 -14.82
C LYS A 21 20.19 -4.33 -16.31
N VAL A 22 19.18 -3.74 -16.91
CA VAL A 22 18.93 -3.84 -18.34
C VAL A 22 19.63 -2.68 -19.05
N THR A 23 20.28 -2.98 -20.16
CA THR A 23 20.90 -1.95 -21.00
C THR A 23 20.09 -1.81 -22.26
N ASP A 24 19.59 -0.60 -22.50
CA ASP A 24 18.87 -0.28 -23.70
C ASP A 24 19.82 -0.38 -24.91
N PRO A 25 19.49 -1.20 -25.92
CA PRO A 25 20.40 -1.49 -27.02
C PRO A 25 20.62 -0.33 -27.99
N GLU A 26 19.75 0.69 -28.01
CA GLU A 26 19.87 1.84 -28.92
C GLU A 26 20.56 3.05 -28.27
N SER A 27 20.21 3.34 -27.02
CA SER A 27 20.70 4.50 -26.27
C SER A 27 21.90 4.17 -25.37
N GLY A 28 22.15 2.89 -25.08
CA GLY A 28 23.16 2.45 -24.11
C GLY A 28 22.83 2.84 -22.67
N ALA A 29 21.64 3.36 -22.42
CA ALA A 29 21.17 3.72 -21.09
C ALA A 29 21.02 2.45 -20.24
N HIS A 30 21.33 2.58 -18.95
CA HIS A 30 21.14 1.50 -17.99
C HIS A 30 19.90 1.77 -17.18
N ASP A 31 18.90 0.90 -17.31
CA ASP A 31 17.71 0.91 -16.48
C ASP A 31 17.78 -0.22 -15.45
N LEU A 32 17.26 0.07 -14.26
CA LEU A 32 17.01 -0.95 -13.24
C LEU A 32 15.58 -1.42 -13.43
N LEU A 33 15.41 -2.58 -14.04
CA LEU A 33 14.11 -3.24 -14.05
C LEU A 33 14.00 -4.10 -12.79
N ILE A 34 12.83 -4.08 -12.15
CA ILE A 34 12.54 -5.06 -11.11
C ILE A 34 12.66 -6.44 -11.77
N SER A 35 13.66 -7.22 -11.37
CA SER A 35 13.89 -8.56 -11.87
C SER A 35 12.99 -9.52 -11.12
N ASP A 36 11.69 -9.45 -11.40
CA ASP A 36 10.72 -10.42 -10.91
C ASP A 36 10.74 -11.66 -11.80
N PHE A 37 11.88 -12.34 -11.78
CA PHE A 37 12.36 -13.35 -12.73
C PHE A 37 11.38 -14.52 -12.95
N ASP A 38 10.47 -14.35 -13.91
CA ASP A 38 10.19 -15.32 -14.97
C ASP A 38 9.80 -14.56 -16.23
N ARG A 39 10.46 -14.84 -17.37
CA ARG A 39 10.19 -14.16 -18.65
C ARG A 39 8.79 -14.44 -19.20
N GLY A 40 7.98 -15.23 -18.49
CA GLY A 40 6.59 -15.55 -18.82
C GLY A 40 5.51 -14.76 -18.07
N ASN A 41 5.80 -14.09 -16.94
CA ASN A 41 4.75 -13.51 -16.08
C ASN A 41 5.07 -12.09 -15.59
N ILE A 42 4.90 -11.10 -16.48
CA ILE A 42 5.12 -9.68 -16.18
C ILE A 42 4.08 -9.18 -15.18
N LEU A 43 4.48 -8.51 -14.09
CA LEU A 43 3.55 -7.84 -13.17
C LEU A 43 2.88 -6.62 -13.86
N HIS A 44 1.54 -6.60 -13.88
CA HIS A 44 0.70 -5.53 -14.40
C HIS A 44 -0.56 -5.35 -13.54
N CYS A 45 -1.34 -4.31 -13.81
CA CYS A 45 -2.47 -3.92 -12.95
C CYS A 45 -3.54 -5.01 -12.74
N MET A 46 -3.67 -5.98 -13.66
CA MET A 46 -4.71 -7.02 -13.59
C MET A 46 -4.21 -8.37 -13.03
N ASN A 47 -2.90 -8.54 -12.81
CA ASN A 47 -2.36 -9.81 -12.30
C ASN A 47 -1.69 -9.68 -10.93
N LYS A 48 -1.85 -8.53 -10.24
CA LYS A 48 -1.24 -8.28 -8.93
C LYS A 48 -1.58 -9.38 -7.90
N ASN A 49 -2.84 -9.85 -7.87
CA ASN A 49 -3.28 -10.91 -6.96
C ASN A 49 -2.58 -12.25 -7.21
N SER A 50 -2.64 -12.73 -8.46
CA SER A 50 -2.05 -14.01 -8.86
C SER A 50 -0.54 -13.98 -8.68
N PHE A 51 0.08 -12.87 -9.06
CA PHE A 51 1.51 -12.65 -8.90
C PHE A 51 1.95 -12.72 -7.43
N LEU A 52 1.19 -12.07 -6.53
CA LEU A 52 1.45 -12.16 -5.09
C LEU A 52 1.29 -13.58 -4.56
N LYS A 53 0.28 -14.34 -5.01
CA LYS A 53 0.07 -15.73 -4.57
C LYS A 53 1.18 -16.68 -4.99
N GLU A 54 1.67 -16.55 -6.21
CA GLU A 54 2.77 -17.35 -6.73
C GLU A 54 4.06 -17.05 -5.96
N ASN A 55 4.43 -15.77 -5.84
CA ASN A 55 5.67 -15.36 -5.16
C ASN A 55 5.62 -15.56 -3.64
N ALA A 56 4.48 -15.32 -2.99
CA ALA A 56 4.31 -15.54 -1.55
C ALA A 56 4.46 -17.02 -1.19
N ARG A 57 3.93 -17.92 -2.01
CA ARG A 57 4.05 -19.37 -1.78
C ARG A 57 5.49 -19.85 -1.89
N GLU A 58 6.26 -19.30 -2.82
CA GLU A 58 7.64 -19.72 -3.05
C GLU A 58 8.63 -19.10 -2.06
N LYS A 59 8.48 -17.81 -1.74
CA LYS A 59 9.48 -17.07 -0.96
C LYS A 59 9.14 -16.91 0.51
N MET A 60 7.86 -16.89 0.89
CA MET A 60 7.50 -16.41 2.23
C MET A 60 7.37 -17.46 3.33
N GLU A 61 7.24 -18.77 3.06
CA GLU A 61 7.00 -19.91 4.02
C GLU A 61 5.94 -19.67 5.13
N SER A 62 5.43 -18.45 5.24
CA SER A 62 4.65 -17.86 6.29
C SER A 62 3.30 -17.56 5.68
N ARG A 63 2.28 -18.08 6.35
CA ARG A 63 0.89 -17.88 5.96
C ARG A 63 0.64 -16.39 5.76
N LEU A 64 -0.08 -16.05 4.69
CA LEU A 64 -0.58 -14.70 4.45
C LEU A 64 -1.16 -14.14 5.75
N ARG A 65 -0.79 -12.90 6.08
CA ARG A 65 -1.19 -12.28 7.35
C ARG A 65 -2.70 -12.09 7.35
N LYS A 66 -3.35 -12.45 8.45
CA LYS A 66 -4.81 -12.33 8.58
C LYS A 66 -5.33 -10.90 8.42
N ASN A 67 -4.56 -9.91 8.86
CA ASN A 67 -4.96 -8.51 8.85
C ASN A 67 -4.07 -7.73 7.88
N VAL A 68 -4.69 -6.97 6.98
CA VAL A 68 -4.00 -6.23 5.92
C VAL A 68 -4.51 -4.79 5.85
N ILE A 69 -3.59 -3.85 5.69
CA ILE A 69 -3.89 -2.50 5.19
C ILE A 69 -3.43 -2.48 3.74
N LEU A 70 -4.37 -2.32 2.81
CA LEU A 70 -4.11 -2.23 1.38
C LEU A 70 -4.11 -0.76 0.98
N MET A 71 -3.09 -0.33 0.25
CA MET A 71 -2.98 1.02 -0.30
C MET A 71 -2.85 0.92 -1.82
N GLY A 72 -3.65 1.70 -2.55
CA GLY A 72 -3.61 1.71 -4.01
C GLY A 72 -3.99 3.05 -4.59
N ASP A 73 -3.51 3.35 -5.78
CA ASP A 73 -3.74 4.60 -6.51
C ASP A 73 -4.56 4.39 -7.79
N ILE A 74 -4.97 3.16 -8.05
CA ILE A 74 -5.92 2.76 -9.09
C ILE A 74 -6.95 1.80 -8.52
N VAL A 75 -8.14 1.72 -9.11
CA VAL A 75 -9.24 0.86 -8.62
C VAL A 75 -8.82 -0.61 -8.55
N GLU A 76 -8.01 -1.05 -9.50
CA GLU A 76 -7.61 -2.45 -9.62
C GLU A 76 -6.62 -2.89 -8.53
N ASP A 77 -6.03 -1.94 -7.81
CA ASP A 77 -5.21 -2.23 -6.63
C ASP A 77 -6.01 -2.81 -5.49
N SER A 78 -7.32 -2.55 -5.42
CA SER A 78 -8.21 -3.16 -4.44
C SER A 78 -8.20 -4.69 -4.46
N GLN A 79 -7.76 -5.26 -5.59
CA GLN A 79 -7.66 -6.69 -5.84
C GLN A 79 -6.26 -7.24 -5.60
N MET A 80 -5.27 -6.43 -5.16
CA MET A 80 -3.93 -6.93 -4.83
C MET A 80 -3.99 -8.10 -3.84
N VAL A 81 -4.93 -8.05 -2.89
CA VAL A 81 -5.20 -9.16 -1.98
C VAL A 81 -6.60 -9.71 -2.22
N GLY A 82 -6.75 -11.03 -2.08
CA GLY A 82 -8.06 -11.67 -2.16
C GLY A 82 -8.71 -11.77 -0.80
N ASP A 83 -9.98 -11.40 -0.67
CA ASP A 83 -10.72 -11.52 0.60
C ASP A 83 -10.70 -12.92 1.24
N PRO A 84 -10.74 -14.05 0.50
CA PRO A 84 -10.69 -15.38 1.11
C PRO A 84 -9.37 -15.69 1.83
N ASP A 85 -8.30 -14.95 1.50
CA ASP A 85 -6.95 -15.18 2.01
C ASP A 85 -6.66 -14.40 3.31
N HIS A 86 -7.56 -13.49 3.71
CA HIS A 86 -7.40 -12.56 4.83
C HIS A 86 -8.67 -12.48 5.68
N GLU A 87 -8.51 -12.27 6.99
CA GLU A 87 -9.63 -12.11 7.93
C GLU A 87 -10.13 -10.66 7.97
N THR A 88 -9.23 -9.69 7.80
CA THR A 88 -9.59 -8.27 7.78
C THR A 88 -8.70 -7.52 6.79
N VAL A 89 -9.33 -6.76 5.90
CA VAL A 89 -8.64 -5.90 4.93
C VAL A 89 -9.23 -4.50 5.04
N VAL A 90 -8.39 -3.50 5.28
CA VAL A 90 -8.78 -2.09 5.19
C VAL A 90 -8.14 -1.51 3.93
N ARG A 91 -8.94 -0.99 3.02
CA ARG A 91 -8.54 -0.48 1.71
C ARG A 91 -8.50 1.04 1.71
N VAL A 92 -7.33 1.60 1.38
CA VAL A 92 -7.10 3.04 1.26
C VAL A 92 -6.73 3.37 -0.18
N GLY A 93 -7.60 4.12 -0.85
CA GLY A 93 -7.43 4.56 -2.24
C GLY A 93 -6.89 5.98 -2.32
N TYR A 94 -5.89 6.23 -3.15
CA TYR A 94 -5.30 7.54 -3.39
C TYR A 94 -5.72 8.06 -4.77
N LEU A 95 -6.72 8.94 -4.80
CA LEU A 95 -7.20 9.58 -6.01
C LEU A 95 -6.49 10.92 -6.22
N ASN A 96 -5.33 10.88 -6.88
CA ASN A 96 -4.47 12.05 -7.02
C ASN A 96 -5.06 13.14 -7.92
N ASP A 97 -5.66 12.76 -9.04
CA ASP A 97 -6.42 13.68 -9.89
C ASP A 97 -7.92 13.50 -9.68
N SER A 98 -8.46 14.19 -8.68
CA SER A 98 -9.89 14.18 -8.38
C SER A 98 -10.70 15.16 -9.23
N LYS A 99 -10.06 15.92 -10.14
CA LYS A 99 -10.70 17.01 -10.89
C LYS A 99 -11.29 16.56 -12.23
N THR A 100 -10.86 15.42 -12.74
CA THR A 100 -11.10 15.03 -14.13
C THR A 100 -12.34 14.16 -14.32
N ASP A 101 -12.87 13.50 -13.29
CA ASP A 101 -14.03 12.61 -13.47
C ASP A 101 -14.80 12.30 -12.17
N THR A 102 -16.09 12.63 -12.14
CA THR A 102 -16.98 12.30 -11.00
C THR A 102 -17.24 10.79 -10.93
N GLU A 103 -17.29 10.10 -12.07
CA GLU A 103 -17.51 8.65 -12.12
C GLU A 103 -16.32 7.90 -11.51
N VAL A 104 -15.10 8.41 -11.68
CA VAL A 104 -13.90 7.84 -11.05
C VAL A 104 -13.99 7.96 -9.54
N LEU A 105 -14.37 9.12 -9.00
CA LEU A 105 -14.54 9.28 -7.55
C LEU A 105 -15.58 8.31 -6.98
N GLU A 106 -16.72 8.13 -7.64
CA GLU A 106 -17.74 7.17 -7.20
C GLU A 106 -17.22 5.73 -7.22
N ARG A 107 -16.50 5.32 -8.29
CA ARG A 107 -15.84 4.01 -8.33
C ARG A 107 -14.87 3.80 -7.18
N TYR A 108 -14.12 4.84 -6.79
CA TYR A 108 -13.20 4.75 -5.64
C TYR A 108 -13.97 4.58 -4.33
N LYS A 109 -15.05 5.33 -4.11
CA LYS A 109 -15.88 5.21 -2.91
C LYS A 109 -16.55 3.83 -2.79
N ASP A 110 -16.94 3.23 -3.91
CA ASP A 110 -17.53 1.90 -3.94
C ASP A 110 -16.49 0.79 -3.67
N THR A 111 -15.20 1.08 -3.91
CA THR A 111 -14.12 0.09 -3.89
C THR A 111 -13.26 0.15 -2.62
N PHE A 112 -13.00 1.35 -2.11
CA PHE A 112 -12.09 1.60 -0.99
C PHE A 112 -12.85 2.06 0.25
N ASP A 113 -12.43 1.61 1.43
CA ASP A 113 -13.01 2.04 2.72
C ASP A 113 -12.68 3.51 3.02
N VAL A 114 -11.52 3.97 2.57
CA VAL A 114 -11.05 5.36 2.70
C VAL A 114 -10.52 5.85 1.36
N VAL A 115 -10.99 7.01 0.89
CA VAL A 115 -10.48 7.67 -0.31
C VAL A 115 -9.77 8.96 0.07
N VAL A 116 -8.50 9.07 -0.27
CA VAL A 116 -7.66 10.25 -0.11
C VAL A 116 -7.54 10.94 -1.46
N THR A 117 -8.07 12.16 -1.58
CA THR A 117 -8.10 12.89 -2.85
C THR A 117 -7.02 13.96 -2.93
N GLY A 118 -6.59 14.31 -4.15
CA GLY A 118 -5.77 15.50 -4.40
C GLY A 118 -4.33 15.37 -3.90
N ASP A 119 -3.73 14.19 -4.04
CA ASP A 119 -2.38 13.89 -3.55
C ASP A 119 -2.25 14.12 -2.03
N GLY A 120 -3.28 13.69 -1.30
CA GLY A 120 -3.36 13.86 0.15
C GLY A 120 -2.37 12.97 0.92
N PRO A 121 -2.10 13.29 2.20
CA PRO A 121 -1.06 12.64 2.98
C PRO A 121 -1.40 11.19 3.36
N LEU A 122 -0.39 10.41 3.76
CA LEU A 122 -0.53 9.06 4.36
C LEU A 122 -1.16 9.07 5.79
N LEU A 123 -1.79 10.17 6.19
CA LEU A 123 -2.34 10.35 7.53
C LEU A 123 -3.34 9.25 7.92
N PRO A 124 -4.32 8.85 7.08
CA PRO A 124 -5.26 7.78 7.44
C PRO A 124 -4.56 6.46 7.76
N VAL A 125 -3.54 6.10 6.97
CA VAL A 125 -2.74 4.88 7.17
C VAL A 125 -1.96 4.95 8.49
N ASN A 126 -1.36 6.10 8.79
CA ASN A 126 -0.65 6.30 10.06
C ASN A 126 -1.57 6.15 11.27
N LEU A 127 -2.80 6.68 11.19
CA LEU A 127 -3.81 6.54 12.25
C LEU A 127 -4.21 5.06 12.45
N LEU A 128 -4.43 4.32 11.36
CA LEU A 128 -4.71 2.87 11.40
C LEU A 128 -3.55 2.10 12.05
N LEU A 129 -2.31 2.38 11.67
CA LEU A 129 -1.13 1.74 12.25
C LEU A 129 -0.97 2.05 13.74
N MET A 130 -1.21 3.30 14.15
CA MET A 130 -1.17 3.68 15.56
C MET A 130 -2.25 2.94 16.36
N HIS A 131 -3.47 2.89 15.85
CA HIS A 131 -4.57 2.16 16.46
C HIS A 131 -4.23 0.66 16.61
N ALA A 132 -3.80 0.01 15.52
CA ALA A 132 -3.44 -1.41 15.52
C ALA A 132 -2.23 -1.73 16.43
N SER A 133 -1.34 -0.77 16.65
CA SER A 133 -0.20 -0.89 17.57
C SER A 133 -0.57 -0.63 19.04
N GLY A 134 -1.85 -0.43 19.38
CA GLY A 134 -2.29 -0.12 20.75
C GLY A 134 -1.99 1.30 21.21
N ARG A 135 -1.72 2.25 20.30
CA ARG A 135 -1.45 3.68 20.61
C ARG A 135 -2.70 4.55 20.48
N GLN A 136 -3.86 4.02 20.90
CA GLN A 136 -5.17 4.68 20.76
C GLN A 136 -5.19 6.07 21.42
N ASP A 137 -4.57 6.22 22.59
CA ASP A 137 -4.48 7.51 23.30
C ASP A 137 -3.79 8.62 22.50
N GLN A 138 -2.81 8.27 21.64
CA GLN A 138 -2.10 9.25 20.80
C GLN A 138 -2.96 9.67 19.60
N VAL A 139 -3.71 8.73 19.03
CA VAL A 139 -4.67 8.99 17.96
C VAL A 139 -5.73 9.98 18.44
N GLU A 140 -6.35 9.74 19.60
CA GLU A 140 -7.38 10.62 20.15
C GLU A 140 -6.86 12.05 20.40
N ARG A 141 -5.62 12.18 20.88
CA ARG A 141 -4.99 13.50 21.08
C ARG A 141 -4.76 14.24 19.75
N MET A 142 -4.34 13.53 18.71
CA MET A 142 -4.14 14.13 17.39
C MET A 142 -5.46 14.60 16.77
N VAL A 143 -6.51 13.79 16.89
CA VAL A 143 -7.86 14.14 16.38
C VAL A 143 -8.41 15.37 17.09
N ARG A 144 -8.35 15.39 18.44
CA ARG A 144 -8.81 16.54 19.23
C ARG A 144 -7.99 17.81 18.95
N GLY A 145 -6.68 17.67 18.72
CA GLY A 145 -5.80 18.79 18.38
C GLY A 145 -6.12 19.43 17.02
N ALA A 146 -6.55 18.62 16.05
CA ALA A 146 -6.98 19.12 14.73
C ALA A 146 -8.31 19.91 14.83
N GLU A 147 -9.27 19.44 15.63
CA GLU A 147 -10.55 20.13 15.85
C GLU A 147 -10.39 21.51 16.51
N THR A 148 -9.34 21.69 17.33
CA THR A 148 -9.04 22.99 17.96
C THR A 148 -8.31 24.00 17.07
N LEU A 149 -7.79 23.59 15.92
CA LEU A 149 -7.10 24.48 14.97
C LEU A 149 -8.06 25.07 13.92
N ASP A 150 -9.26 24.52 13.80
CA ASP A 150 -10.34 24.98 12.90
C ASP A 150 -11.35 25.92 13.62
N GLN A 151 -11.03 26.39 14.83
CA GLN A 151 -11.77 27.39 15.61
C GLN A 151 -10.95 28.68 15.78
#